data_AF-A0A8S3JVV1-F1
#
_entry.id   AF-A0A8S3JVV1-F1
#
_cell.length_a   1.000
_cell.length_b   1.000
_cell.length_c   1.000
_cell.angle_alpha   90.00
_cell.angle_beta   90.00
_cell.angle_gamma   90.00
#
_symmetry.space_group_name_H-M   'P 1'
#
loop_
_entity.id
_entity.type
_entity.pdbx_description
1 polymer ?
#
loop_
_entity_poly.entity_id
_entity_poly.type
_entity_poly.pdbx_seq_one_letter_code
_entity_poly.pdbx_strand_id
1 'polypeptide(L)' 'MALVLMPYEQVINSFNEIQADADLLPDHPMEELLLYFEKNWLNIIDLWNVSACDSRTNNVCE' A
#
# COMPACT_ATOMS: atom_id res chain seq x y z
N MET A 1 -16.49 11.07 8.48
CA MET A 1 -16.03 10.33 7.28
C MET A 1 -14.98 9.35 7.73
N ALA A 2 -15.36 8.09 7.95
CA ALA A 2 -14.38 7.04 8.19
C ALA A 2 -13.71 6.76 6.84
N LEU A 3 -12.47 7.19 6.66
CA LEU A 3 -11.58 6.52 5.72
C LEU A 3 -11.47 5.09 6.26
N VAL A 4 -12.31 4.20 5.73
CA VAL A 4 -12.25 2.77 6.04
C VAL A 4 -10.82 2.36 5.74
N LEU A 5 -10.10 1.99 6.79
CA LEU A 5 -8.77 1.43 6.70
C LEU A 5 -8.90 0.17 5.86
N MET A 6 -8.42 0.22 4.62
CA MET A 6 -8.42 -0.96 3.77
C MET A 6 -7.60 -2.04 4.47
N PRO A 7 -8.17 -3.24 4.70
CA PRO A 7 -7.42 -4.36 5.27
C PRO A 7 -6.13 -4.59 4.49
N TYR A 8 -5.02 -4.80 5.19
CA TYR A 8 -3.72 -5.04 4.58
C TYR A 8 -3.78 -6.09 3.45
N GLU A 9 -4.50 -7.18 3.67
CA GLU A 9 -4.71 -8.23 2.66
C GLU A 9 -5.41 -7.73 1.40
N GLN A 10 -6.40 -6.84 1.52
CA GLN A 10 -7.07 -6.25 0.36
C GLN A 10 -6.14 -5.34 -0.42
N VAL A 11 -5.31 -4.55 0.26
CA VAL A 11 -4.32 -3.69 -0.42
C VAL A 11 -3.28 -4.52 -1.16
N ILE A 12 -2.75 -5.57 -0.53
CA ILE A 12 -1.79 -6.47 -1.16
C ILE A 12 -2.40 -7.14 -2.39
N ASN A 13 -3.63 -7.64 -2.29
CA ASN A 13 -4.32 -8.27 -3.41
C ASN A 13 -4.52 -7.28 -4.57
N SER A 14 -5.03 -6.08 -4.30
CA SER A 14 -5.21 -5.05 -5.34
C SER A 14 -3.88 -4.57 -5.93
N PHE A 15 -2.80 -4.50 -5.14
CA PHE A 15 -1.48 -4.16 -5.68
C PHE A 15 -0.96 -5.24 -6.63
N ASN A 16 -1.11 -6.52 -6.29
CA ASN A 16 -0.69 -7.62 -7.14
C ASN A 16 -1.46 -7.65 -8.47
N GLU A 17 -2.76 -7.33 -8.44
CA GLU A 17 -3.57 -7.17 -9.66
C GLU A 17 -3.05 -6.03 -10.55
N ILE A 18 -2.77 -4.86 -9.96
CA ILE A 18 -2.21 -3.70 -10.68
C ILE A 18 -0.84 -4.04 -11.28
N GLN A 19 0.02 -4.75 -10.55
CA GLN A 19 1.33 -5.15 -11.02
C GLN A 19 1.22 -6.09 -12.23
N ALA A 20 0.35 -7.09 -12.15
CA ALA A 20 0.10 -8.01 -13.26
C ALA A 20 -0.44 -7.29 -14.50
N ASP A 21 -1.37 -6.34 -14.33
CA ASP A 21 -1.91 -5.54 -15.44
C ASP A 21 -0.84 -4.61 -16.04
N ALA A 22 0.02 -4.02 -15.21
CA ALA A 22 1.10 -3.14 -15.66
C ALA A 22 2.18 -3.89 -16.46
N ASP A 23 2.44 -5.16 -16.12
CA ASP A 23 3.40 -6.01 -16.85
C ASP A 23 2.94 -6.36 -18.28
N LEU A 24 1.64 -6.22 -18.58
CA LEU A 24 1.10 -6.38 -19.93
C LEU A 24 1.34 -5.16 -20.82
N LEU A 25 1.71 -4.01 -20.25
CA LEU A 25 1.97 -2.79 -21.00
C LEU A 25 3.35 -2.84 -21.67
N PRO A 26 3.48 -2.39 -22.93
CA PRO A 26 4.77 -2.31 -23.60
C PRO A 26 5.69 -1.34 -22.85
N ASP A 27 6.99 -1.66 -22.83
CA ASP A 27 8.06 -0.85 -22.24
C ASP A 27 7.98 -0.65 -20.71
N HIS A 28 7.10 -1.39 -20.00
CA HIS A 28 7.00 -1.43 -18.54
C HIS A 28 7.09 -0.05 -17.84
N PRO A 29 6.24 0.93 -18.23
CA PRO A 29 6.43 2.35 -17.85
C PRO A 29 6.32 2.63 -16.35
N MET A 30 5.78 1.69 -15.58
CA MET A 30 5.49 1.83 -14.16
C MET A 30 6.33 0.89 -13.28
N GLU A 31 7.23 0.08 -13.86
CA GLU A 31 8.00 -0.95 -13.13
C GLU A 31 8.77 -0.37 -11.94
N GLU A 32 9.56 0.69 -12.17
CA GLU A 32 10.34 1.33 -11.11
C GLU A 32 9.46 1.89 -9.98
N LEU A 33 8.30 2.44 -10.34
CA LEU A 33 7.36 3.01 -9.37
C LEU A 33 6.68 1.92 -8.55
N LEU A 34 6.27 0.81 -9.18
CA LEU A 34 5.68 -0.33 -8.49
C LEU A 34 6.70 -0.99 -7.54
N LEU A 35 7.94 -1.16 -8.00
CA LEU A 35 9.04 -1.66 -7.14
C LEU A 35 9.31 -0.72 -5.96
N TYR A 36 9.22 0.60 -6.16
CA TYR A 36 9.34 1.57 -5.08
C TYR A 36 8.21 1.40 -4.06
N PHE A 37 6.95 1.28 -4.50
CA PHE A 37 5.81 1.09 -3.61
C PHE A 37 5.88 -0.25 -2.85
N GLU A 38 6.26 -1.33 -3.51
CA GLU A 38 6.44 -2.63 -2.87
C GLU A 38 7.48 -2.58 -1.75
N LYS A 39 8.65 -1.99 -2.02
CA LYS A 39 9.75 -1.94 -1.06
C LYS A 39 9.52 -0.97 0.09
N ASN A 40 8.86 0.15 -0.15
CA ASN A 40 8.79 1.25 0.81
C ASN A 40 7.41 1.43 1.47
N TRP A 41 6.34 0.86 0.93
CA TRP A 41 4.99 1.08 1.46
C TRP A 41 4.33 -0.23 1.88
N LEU A 42 4.34 -1.26 1.02
CA LEU A 42 3.63 -2.50 1.32
C LEU A 42 4.32 -3.32 2.41
N ASN A 43 5.64 -3.40 2.39
CA ASN A 43 6.39 -4.21 3.35
C ASN A 43 6.68 -3.51 4.70
N ILE A 44 6.23 -2.26 4.89
CA ILE A 44 6.41 -1.54 6.17
C ILE A 44 5.18 -1.78 7.05
N ILE A 45 5.28 -2.78 7.94
CA ILE A 45 4.23 -3.18 8.89
C ILE A 45 3.72 -1.97 9.71
N ASP A 46 4.58 -1.02 10.04
CA ASP A 46 4.23 0.16 10.84
C ASP A 46 3.21 1.09 10.14
N LEU A 47 3.20 1.15 8.81
CA LEU A 47 2.21 1.93 8.06
C LEU A 47 0.80 1.31 8.12
N TRP A 48 0.73 -0.01 8.32
CA TRP A 48 -0.51 -0.78 8.38
C TRP A 48 -1.00 -1.00 9.81
N ASN A 49 -0.16 -0.73 10.80
CA ASN A 49 -0.49 -0.89 12.21
C ASN A 49 -1.19 0.36 12.77
N VAL A 50 -2.40 0.60 12.30
CA VAL A 50 -3.22 1.78 12.60
C VAL A 50 -3.64 1.88 14.07
N SER A 51 -3.47 0.79 14.84
CA SER A 51 -3.70 0.75 16.29
C SER A 51 -2.49 1.22 17.11
N ALA A 52 -1.30 1.29 16.52
CA ALA A 52 -0.19 1.97 17.14
C ALA A 52 -0.42 3.48 16.98
N CYS A 53 -0.46 4.20 18.09
CA CYS A 53 -0.46 5.65 18.09
C CYS A 53 0.84 6.18 17.48
N ASP A 54 0.88 6.31 16.15
CA ASP A 54 1.97 6.96 15.44
C ASP A 54 1.58 8.39 15.10
N SER A 55 2.41 9.34 15.54
CA SER A 55 2.39 10.76 15.16
C SER A 55 2.33 11.05 13.66
N ARG A 56 2.67 10.08 12.80
CA ARG A 56 2.65 10.20 11.32
C ARG A 56 1.29 9.86 10.72
N THR A 57 0.48 9.09 11.43
CA THR A 57 -0.86 8.69 11.01
C THR A 57 -1.87 9.48 11.83
N ASN A 58 -2.88 10.07 11.20
CA ASN A 58 -3.90 10.90 11.86
C ASN A 58 -4.91 10.06 12.70
N ASN A 59 -4.43 8.99 13.33
CA ASN A 59 -5.23 8.05 14.09
C ASN A 59 -5.61 8.72 15.42
N VAL A 60 -6.91 8.72 15.73
CA VAL A 60 -7.41 9.19 17.01
C VAL A 60 -7.11 8.10 18.04
N CYS A 61 -6.19 8.39 18.95
CA CYS A 61 -5.90 7.56 20.10
C CYS A 61 -6.90 7.90 21.21
N GLU A 62 -7.81 6.98 21.52
CA GLU A 62 -8.68 7.05 22.71
C GLU A 62 -7.96 6.54 23.97
#